data_AF-A0A841L1K8-F1
#
_entry.id   AF-A0A841L1K8-F1
#
_cell.length_a   1.000
_cell.length_b   1.000
_cell.length_c   1.000
_cell.angle_alpha   90.00
_cell.angle_beta   90.00
_cell.angle_gamma   90.00
#
_symmetry.space_group_name_H-M   'P 1'
#
loop_
_entity.id
_entity.type
_entity.pdbx_description
1 polymer ?
#
loop_
_entity_poly.entity_id
_entity_poly.type
_entity_poly.pdbx_seq_one_letter_code
_entity_poly.pdbx_strand_id
1 'polypeptide(L)' 'MSDCFFIDLKKIQPSQLFINSDKLHNILEWFNPSDWSAVEGIPVKQLNIFTDGHTRAYAAHLKGISYIIHQ' A
#
# COMPACT_ATOMS: atom_id res chain seq x y z
N MET A 1 -11.18 18.14 1.93
CA MET A 1 -11.45 16.75 2.34
C MET A 1 -10.99 15.90 1.17
N SER A 2 -9.89 15.16 1.33
CA SER A 2 -9.38 14.31 0.26
C SER A 2 -10.29 13.09 0.16
N ASP A 3 -10.85 12.84 -1.01
CA ASP A 3 -11.69 11.67 -1.25
C ASP A 3 -10.80 10.42 -1.22
N CYS A 4 -11.11 9.50 -0.31
CA CYS A 4 -10.45 8.19 -0.23
C CYS A 4 -11.05 7.27 -1.29
N PHE A 5 -10.24 6.73 -2.20
CA PHE A 5 -10.70 5.75 -3.17
C PHE A 5 -9.85 4.49 -3.20
N PHE A 6 -10.49 3.35 -3.48
CA PHE A 6 -9.83 2.07 -3.59
C PHE A 6 -9.31 1.84 -5.01
N ILE A 7 -8.03 1.51 -5.15
CA ILE A 7 -7.41 1.16 -6.42
C ILE A 7 -6.94 -0.30 -6.36
N ASP A 8 -7.16 -1.05 -7.44
CA ASP A 8 -6.58 -2.38 -7.63
C ASP A 8 -5.05 -2.30 -7.65
N LEU A 9 -4.41 -3.01 -6.74
CA LEU A 9 -2.97 -3.03 -6.55
C LEU A 9 -2.22 -3.48 -7.81
N LYS A 10 -2.83 -4.34 -8.64
CA LYS A 10 -2.25 -4.81 -9.91
C LYS A 10 -2.23 -3.75 -11.00
N LYS A 11 -2.99 -2.66 -10.84
CA LYS A 11 -3.04 -1.56 -11.80
C LYS A 11 -1.98 -0.48 -11.52
N ILE A 12 -1.21 -0.63 -10.43
CA ILE A 12 -0.23 0.36 -9.99
C ILE A 12 1.18 -0.20 -10.19
N GLN A 13 2.03 0.55 -10.87
CA GLN A 13 3.42 0.18 -11.12
C GLN A 13 4.33 0.65 -9.97
N PRO A 14 5.22 -0.22 -9.46
CA PRO A 14 6.22 0.20 -8.49
C PRO A 14 7.31 1.04 -9.18
N SER A 15 7.59 2.23 -8.65
CA SER A 15 8.79 3.01 -9.03
C SER A 15 10.09 2.46 -8.44
N GLN A 16 10.00 1.58 -7.44
CA GLN A 16 11.12 1.01 -6.70
C GLN A 16 10.98 -0.50 -6.60
N LEU A 17 12.08 -1.23 -6.83
CA LEU A 17 12.15 -2.71 -6.73
C LEU A 17 12.80 -3.20 -5.43
N PHE A 18 13.23 -2.29 -4.56
CA PHE A 18 13.84 -2.60 -3.28
C PHE A 18 12.82 -2.56 -2.14
N ILE A 19 12.83 -3.57 -1.27
CA ILE A 19 12.07 -3.62 -0.03
C ILE A 19 13.03 -3.95 1.11
N ASN A 20 13.02 -3.14 2.16
CA ASN A 20 13.73 -3.43 3.40
C ASN A 20 12.93 -4.46 4.22
N SER A 21 13.59 -5.56 4.60
CA SER A 21 12.97 -6.68 5.31
C SER A 21 12.47 -6.31 6.71
N ASP A 22 13.21 -5.50 7.45
CA ASP A 22 12.86 -5.12 8.83
C ASP A 22 11.64 -4.19 8.82
N LYS A 23 11.61 -3.25 7.87
CA LYS A 23 10.45 -2.38 7.64
C LYS A 23 9.21 -3.19 7.23
N LEU A 24 9.40 -4.21 6.40
CA LEU A 24 8.31 -5.11 6.00
C LEU A 24 7.77 -5.91 7.20
N HIS A 25 8.66 -6.45 8.04
CA HIS A 25 8.29 -7.21 9.22
C HIS A 25 7.42 -6.35 10.17
N ASN A 26 7.88 -5.14 10.50
CA ASN A 26 7.12 -4.22 11.36
C ASN A 26 5.73 -3.90 10.79
N ILE A 27 5.63 -3.70 9.47
CA ILE A 27 4.35 -3.46 8.81
C ILE A 27 3.46 -4.71 8.88
N LEU A 28 4.00 -5.92 8.68
CA LEU A 28 3.22 -7.16 8.72
C LEU A 28 2.66 -7.49 10.11
N GLU A 29 3.34 -7.07 11.18
CA GLU A 29 2.89 -7.21 12.57
C GLU A 29 1.76 -6.24 12.91
N TRP A 30 1.87 -5.00 12.45
CA TRP A 30 0.88 -3.95 12.74
C TRP A 30 -0.32 -3.95 11.79
N PHE A 31 -0.14 -4.40 10.54
CA PHE A 31 -1.16 -4.34 9.51
C PHE A 31 -2.22 -5.43 9.69
N ASN A 32 -3.43 -4.99 10.08
CA ASN A 32 -4.61 -5.83 10.18
C ASN A 32 -5.50 -5.62 8.94
N PRO A 33 -5.68 -6.64 8.08
CA PRO A 33 -6.52 -6.53 6.88
C PRO A 33 -8.02 -6.32 7.20
N SER A 34 -8.44 -6.56 8.44
CA SER A 34 -9.80 -6.32 8.93
C SER A 34 -10.02 -4.92 9.49
N ASP A 35 -8.94 -4.15 9.69
CA ASP A 35 -8.98 -2.81 10.27
C ASP A 35 -8.12 -1.82 9.45
N TRP A 36 -8.79 -1.09 8.58
CA TRP A 36 -8.19 -0.10 7.69
C TRP A 36 -8.08 1.28 8.32
N SER A 37 -8.58 1.48 9.56
CA SER A 37 -8.62 2.79 10.21
C SER A 37 -7.22 3.35 10.49
N ALA A 38 -6.24 2.46 10.69
CA ALA A 38 -4.88 2.82 11.00
C ALA A 38 -4.00 3.01 9.75
N VAL A 39 -4.41 2.48 8.59
CA VAL A 39 -3.59 2.46 7.36
C VAL A 39 -3.59 3.84 6.71
N GLU A 40 -2.51 4.59 6.90
CA GLU A 40 -2.28 5.82 6.14
C GLU A 40 -2.33 5.52 4.63
N GLY A 41 -3.03 6.38 3.88
CA GLY A 41 -3.19 6.26 2.43
C GLY A 41 -1.84 6.13 1.73
N ILE A 42 -1.80 5.36 0.64
CA ILE A 42 -0.62 5.24 -0.19
C ILE A 42 -0.73 6.28 -1.32
N PRO A 43 0.13 7.30 -1.37
CA PRO A 43 0.04 8.34 -2.39
C PRO A 43 0.44 7.75 -3.75
N VAL A 44 -0.49 7.79 -4.71
CA VAL A 44 -0.22 7.44 -6.12
C VAL A 44 -0.27 8.72 -6.95
N LYS A 45 0.81 9.03 -7.68
CA LYS A 45 0.77 10.12 -8.67
C LYS A 45 -0.04 9.72 -9.90
N GLN A 46 -0.48 10.71 -10.65
CA GLN A 46 -1.32 10.66 -11.88
C GLN A 46 -0.91 9.66 -13.00
N LEU A 47 0.19 8.92 -12.84
CA LEU A 47 0.71 7.92 -13.78
C LEU A 47 0.47 6.46 -13.33
N ASN A 48 -0.37 6.20 -12.33
CA ASN A 48 -0.53 4.87 -11.70
C ASN A 48 0.81 4.31 -11.21
N ILE A 49 1.68 5.16 -10.66
CA ILE A 49 2.98 4.76 -10.13
C ILE A 49 2.98 5.03 -8.62
N PHE A 50 3.41 4.04 -7.83
CA PHE A 50 3.72 4.23 -6.41
C PHE A 50 4.84 5.24 -6.28
N THR A 51 4.58 6.39 -5.67
CA THR A 51 5.65 7.35 -5.32
C THR A 51 6.18 7.14 -3.91
N ASP A 52 5.39 6.47 -3.07
CA ASP A 52 5.75 5.98 -1.73
C ASP A 52 4.84 4.78 -1.41
N GLY A 53 5.06 4.12 -0.27
CA GLY A 53 4.18 3.07 0.24
C GLY A 53 4.40 1.68 -0.37
N HIS A 54 5.49 1.44 -1.11
CA HIS A 54 5.79 0.12 -1.71
C HIS A 54 5.81 -1.00 -0.68
N THR A 55 6.36 -0.76 0.52
CA THR A 55 6.36 -1.76 1.60
C THR A 55 4.95 -2.06 2.11
N ARG A 56 4.07 -1.05 2.17
CA ARG A 56 2.66 -1.20 2.58
C ARG A 56 1.85 -1.94 1.50
N ALA A 57 2.04 -1.57 0.23
CA ALA A 57 1.44 -2.27 -0.90
C ALA A 57 1.85 -3.75 -0.93
N TYR A 58 3.14 -4.04 -0.74
CA TYR A 58 3.63 -5.41 -0.69
C TYR A 58 3.09 -6.19 0.51
N ALA A 59 3.01 -5.57 1.69
CA ALA A 59 2.40 -6.19 2.86
C ALA A 59 0.91 -6.52 2.65
N ALA A 60 0.15 -5.61 2.03
CA ALA A 60 -1.24 -5.84 1.66
C ALA A 60 -1.37 -7.03 0.69
N HIS A 61 -0.51 -7.09 -0.32
CA HIS A 61 -0.45 -8.22 -1.25
C HIS A 61 -0.17 -9.56 -0.54
N LEU A 62 0.81 -9.59 0.38
CA LEU A 62 1.14 -10.80 1.16
C LEU A 62 -0.02 -11.26 2.07
N LYS A 63 -0.89 -10.35 2.49
CA LYS A 63 -2.09 -10.65 3.30
C LYS A 63 -3.32 -10.99 2.45
N GLY A 64 -3.15 -11.12 1.12
CA GLY A 64 -4.22 -11.50 0.20
C GLY A 64 -5.12 -10.35 -0.25
N ILE A 65 -4.74 -9.11 0.04
CA ILE A 65 -5.51 -7.94 -0.38
C ILE A 65 -5.13 -7.52 -1.80
N SER A 66 -6.15 -7.23 -2.60
CA SER A 66 -6.03 -6.82 -4.00
C SER A 66 -6.22 -5.31 -4.22
N TYR A 67 -6.57 -4.54 -3.19
CA TYR A 67 -6.85 -3.11 -3.30
C TYR A 67 -6.14 -2.30 -2.23
N ILE A 68 -5.86 -1.03 -2.51
CA ILE A 68 -5.28 -0.09 -1.56
C ILE A 68 -6.05 1.22 -1.55
N ILE A 69 -5.92 1.93 -0.44
CA ILE A 69 -6.49 3.27 -0.26
C ILE A 69 -5.55 4.31 -0.87
N HIS A 70 -6.09 5.09 -1.79
CA HIS A 70 -5.52 6.33 -2.32
C HIS A 70 -6.14 7.54 -1.63
N GLN A 71 -5.31 8.54 -1.31
CA GLN A 71 -5.70 9.85 -0.78
C GLN A 71 -5.11 10.99 -1.62
#